data_AF-A0A6P2EFU6-F1
#
_entry.id   AF-A0A6P2EFU6-F1
#
_cell.length_a   1.000
_cell.length_b   1.000
_cell.length_c   1.000
_cell.angle_alpha   90.00
_cell.angle_beta   90.00
_cell.angle_gamma   90.00
#
_symmetry.space_group_name_H-M   'P 1'
#
loop_
_entity.id
_entity.type
_entity.pdbx_description
1 polymer ?
#
loop_
_entity_poly.entity_id
_entity_poly.type
_entity_poly.pdbx_seq_one_letter_code
_entity_poly.pdbx_strand_id
1 'polypeptide(L)'
;MPSRKSLASHHARGMHPMPPGLLSYAEAMAPPSDAELCERAVQAIWLSLDEHDLVEEQARRDLAEILEPLTALGMGERAQRLIKTLRLPDPIDASHLYWLTRRLITLVPELQATASALARQAGDRPAPLA
;
A
#
# COMPACT_ATOMS: atom_id res chain seq x y z
N MET A 1 69.88 -22.13 -7.96
CA MET A 1 69.90 -22.43 -6.50
C MET A 1 70.15 -21.11 -5.74
N PRO A 2 69.65 -20.88 -4.51
CA PRO A 2 68.79 -21.71 -3.65
C PRO A 2 67.59 -20.98 -2.95
N SER A 3 66.66 -21.80 -2.39
CA SER A 3 65.97 -21.69 -1.07
C SER A 3 65.03 -20.49 -0.75
N ARG A 4 63.85 -20.62 -0.11
CA ARG A 4 63.40 -21.53 0.97
C ARG A 4 61.85 -21.48 1.18
N LYS A 5 61.25 -22.67 1.33
CA LYS A 5 60.27 -23.16 2.35
C LYS A 5 58.89 -22.47 2.58
N SER A 6 57.84 -23.20 2.18
CA SER A 6 56.73 -23.82 2.97
C SER A 6 56.01 -23.05 4.10
N LEU A 7 54.67 -22.98 3.99
CA LEU A 7 53.66 -23.36 5.00
C LEU A 7 52.26 -23.23 4.34
N ALA A 8 51.66 -24.34 3.94
CA ALA A 8 50.62 -25.04 4.71
C ALA A 8 49.29 -24.28 4.80
N SER A 9 48.36 -24.79 3.99
CA SER A 9 46.93 -24.54 3.97
C SER A 9 46.32 -24.57 5.37
N HIS A 10 45.57 -23.53 5.76
CA HIS A 10 44.47 -23.67 6.70
C HIS A 10 43.26 -22.86 6.20
N HIS A 11 42.30 -23.66 5.75
CA HIS A 11 40.91 -23.37 5.45
C HIS A 11 40.24 -22.62 6.62
N ALA A 12 39.93 -21.34 6.45
CA ALA A 12 38.96 -20.63 7.29
C ALA A 12 37.64 -20.55 6.51
N ARG A 13 36.89 -21.62 6.67
CA ARG A 13 35.56 -21.89 6.13
C ARG A 13 34.55 -20.91 6.75
N GLY A 14 33.81 -20.21 5.89
CA GLY A 14 32.42 -19.84 6.14
C GLY A 14 32.14 -18.79 7.20
N MET A 15 32.26 -17.51 6.84
CA MET A 15 31.29 -16.52 7.32
C MET A 15 30.23 -16.39 6.23
N HIS A 16 29.15 -17.16 6.35
CA HIS A 16 27.91 -16.83 5.68
C HIS A 16 27.44 -15.48 6.24
N PRO A 17 27.17 -14.45 5.41
CA PRO A 17 26.32 -13.38 5.87
C PRO A 17 24.98 -14.01 6.24
N MET A 18 24.59 -13.88 7.52
CA MET A 18 23.24 -14.21 7.96
C MET A 18 22.25 -13.51 7.04
N PRO A 19 21.32 -14.22 6.39
CA PRO A 19 20.24 -13.55 5.69
C PRO A 19 19.40 -12.83 6.76
N PRO A 20 19.00 -11.56 6.56
CA PRO A 20 18.01 -10.91 7.39
C PRO A 20 16.65 -11.57 7.10
N GLY A 21 16.43 -12.78 7.62
CA GLY A 21 15.39 -13.68 7.14
C GLY A 21 14.34 -14.07 8.17
N LEU A 22 14.30 -13.47 9.36
CA LEU A 22 13.40 -13.91 10.42
C LEU A 22 12.59 -12.81 11.13
N LEU A 23 12.80 -11.53 10.81
CA LEU A 23 11.87 -10.47 11.25
C LEU A 23 10.64 -10.35 10.33
N SER A 24 10.73 -10.86 9.09
CA SER A 24 9.77 -10.49 8.03
C SER A 24 8.53 -11.39 7.92
N TYR A 25 8.50 -12.60 8.50
CA TYR A 25 7.32 -13.47 8.34
C TYR A 25 6.16 -13.08 9.27
N ALA A 26 6.46 -12.57 10.46
CA ALA A 26 5.43 -12.09 11.39
C ALA A 26 4.85 -10.73 10.95
N GLU A 27 5.68 -9.83 10.39
CA GLU A 27 5.21 -8.58 9.78
C GLU A 27 4.43 -8.81 8.47
N ALA A 28 4.80 -9.81 7.65
CA ALA A 28 4.05 -10.16 6.44
C ALA A 28 2.66 -10.76 6.70
N MET A 29 2.41 -11.23 7.94
CA MET A 29 1.11 -11.76 8.39
C MET A 29 0.31 -10.73 9.19
N ALA A 30 0.88 -9.55 9.44
CA ALA A 30 0.15 -8.46 10.05
C ALA A 30 -0.85 -7.90 9.03
N PRO A 31 -2.09 -7.58 9.44
CA PRO A 31 -3.00 -6.83 8.58
C PRO A 31 -2.30 -5.53 8.14
N PRO A 32 -2.50 -5.09 6.88
CA PRO A 32 -1.89 -3.87 6.40
C PRO A 32 -2.25 -2.71 7.32
N SER A 33 -1.25 -1.89 7.63
CA SER A 33 -1.46 -0.67 8.40
C SER A 33 -2.40 0.28 7.66
N ASP A 34 -3.08 1.14 8.42
CA ASP A 34 -3.99 2.14 7.85
C ASP A 34 -3.28 3.06 6.81
N ALA A 35 -1.97 3.30 7.00
CA ALA A 35 -1.15 4.05 6.05
C ALA A 35 -0.97 3.29 4.72
N GLU A 36 -0.65 2.00 4.77
CA GLU A 36 -0.53 1.13 3.58
C GLU A 36 -1.86 0.98 2.85
N LEU A 37 -2.98 0.94 3.59
CA LEU A 37 -4.32 0.94 2.99
C LEU A 37 -4.58 2.25 2.20
N CYS A 38 -4.21 3.40 2.76
CA CYS A 38 -4.31 4.67 2.04
C CYS A 38 -3.42 4.70 0.79
N GLU A 39 -2.18 4.20 0.87
CA GLU A 39 -1.28 4.13 -0.27
C GLU A 39 -1.78 3.21 -1.38
N ARG A 40 -2.27 2.01 -1.01
CA ARG A 40 -2.88 1.07 -1.94
C ARG A 40 -4.09 1.67 -2.64
N ALA A 41 -4.92 2.41 -1.91
CA ALA A 41 -6.06 3.11 -2.49
C ALA A 41 -5.62 4.20 -3.48
N VAL A 42 -4.59 4.98 -3.17
CA VAL A 42 -4.05 5.99 -4.10
C VAL A 42 -3.56 5.32 -5.39
N GLN A 43 -2.83 4.21 -5.28
CA GLN A 43 -2.34 3.47 -6.45
C GLN A 43 -3.50 2.93 -7.30
N ALA A 44 -4.49 2.31 -6.67
CA ALA A 44 -5.67 1.79 -7.36
C ALA A 44 -6.46 2.90 -8.08
N ILE A 45 -6.62 4.06 -7.43
CA ILE A 45 -7.26 5.23 -8.04
C ILE A 45 -6.51 5.66 -9.30
N TRP A 46 -5.19 5.81 -9.24
CA TRP A 46 -4.41 6.24 -10.40
C TRP A 46 -4.46 5.23 -11.53
N LEU A 47 -4.38 3.93 -11.21
CA LEU A 47 -4.48 2.86 -12.19
C LEU A 47 -5.83 2.90 -12.93
N SER A 48 -6.94 2.92 -12.20
CA SER A 48 -8.28 2.96 -12.81
C SER A 48 -8.53 4.24 -13.62
N LEU A 49 -7.89 5.36 -13.29
CA LEU A 49 -7.99 6.60 -14.06
C LEU A 49 -7.14 6.57 -15.33
N ASP A 50 -5.94 5.98 -15.27
CA ASP A 50 -5.03 5.89 -16.41
C ASP A 50 -5.54 4.88 -17.46
N GLU A 51 -6.03 3.72 -17.00
CA GLU A 51 -6.59 2.66 -17.85
C GLU A 51 -8.00 3.01 -18.37
N HIS A 52 -8.65 4.05 -17.82
CA HIS A 52 -10.02 4.45 -18.13
C HIS A 52 -11.09 3.39 -17.78
N ASP A 53 -10.76 2.46 -16.89
CA ASP A 53 -11.58 1.30 -16.53
C ASP A 53 -12.82 1.63 -15.70
N LEU A 54 -13.00 2.89 -15.27
CA LEU A 54 -14.20 3.28 -14.52
C LEU A 54 -15.51 3.09 -15.29
N VAL A 55 -15.46 2.90 -16.61
CA VAL A 55 -16.62 2.52 -17.43
C VAL A 55 -17.07 1.08 -17.14
N GLU A 56 -16.15 0.21 -16.74
CA GLU A 56 -16.42 -1.19 -16.43
C GLU A 56 -16.94 -1.35 -14.99
N GLU A 57 -18.08 -2.02 -14.82
CA GLU A 57 -18.62 -2.28 -13.48
C GLU A 57 -17.67 -3.06 -12.58
N GLN A 58 -16.91 -4.02 -13.13
CA GLN A 58 -15.98 -4.81 -12.31
C GLN A 58 -14.87 -3.94 -11.71
N ALA A 59 -14.22 -3.11 -12.51
CA ALA A 59 -13.19 -2.20 -12.02
C ALA A 59 -13.74 -1.20 -10.98
N ARG A 60 -14.97 -0.71 -11.17
CA ARG A 60 -15.61 0.14 -10.15
C ARG A 60 -15.88 -0.61 -8.84
N ARG A 61 -16.30 -1.88 -8.91
CA ARG A 61 -16.52 -2.73 -7.73
C ARG A 61 -15.22 -3.00 -6.99
N ASP A 62 -14.16 -3.37 -7.70
CA ASP A 62 -12.84 -3.63 -7.12
C ASP A 62 -12.30 -2.37 -6.43
N LEU A 63 -12.44 -1.21 -7.06
CA LEU A 63 -12.07 0.07 -6.47
C LEU A 63 -12.91 0.39 -5.22
N ALA A 64 -14.21 0.07 -5.24
CA ALA A 64 -15.09 0.25 -4.08
C ALA A 64 -14.66 -0.62 -2.90
N GLU A 65 -14.26 -1.86 -3.13
CA GLU A 65 -13.75 -2.77 -2.09
C GLU A 65 -12.45 -2.26 -1.48
N ILE A 66 -11.54 -1.70 -2.29
CA ILE A 66 -10.30 -1.10 -1.80
C ILE A 66 -10.58 0.14 -0.92
N LEU A 67 -11.61 0.93 -1.26
CA LEU A 67 -11.95 2.15 -0.53
C LEU A 67 -12.81 1.90 0.72
N GLU A 68 -13.48 0.75 0.82
CA GLU A 68 -14.42 0.46 1.92
C GLU A 68 -13.77 0.47 3.31
N PRO A 69 -12.59 -0.14 3.54
CA PRO A 69 -11.90 -0.05 4.83
C PRO A 69 -11.60 1.38 5.27
N LEU A 70 -11.38 2.29 4.33
CA LEU A 70 -11.02 3.69 4.61
C LEU A 70 -12.19 4.50 5.19
N THR A 71 -13.42 3.99 5.06
CA THR A 71 -14.58 4.62 5.73
C THR A 71 -14.46 4.59 7.25
N ALA A 72 -13.78 3.57 7.80
CA ALA A 72 -13.51 3.47 9.23
C ALA A 72 -12.47 4.50 9.71
N LEU A 73 -11.64 5.05 8.80
CA LEU A 73 -10.61 6.05 9.10
C LEU A 73 -11.16 7.48 9.19
N GLY A 74 -12.48 7.65 9.23
CA GLY A 74 -13.10 8.98 9.41
C GLY A 74 -13.18 9.82 8.13
N MET A 75 -13.03 9.22 6.93
CA MET A 75 -13.25 9.91 5.66
C MET A 75 -14.71 10.38 5.44
N GLY A 76 -15.61 9.96 6.33
CA GLY A 76 -16.96 10.51 6.48
C GLY A 76 -17.92 10.23 5.32
N GLU A 77 -19.02 10.96 5.31
CA GLU A 77 -20.12 10.89 4.32
C GLU A 77 -19.67 11.04 2.86
N ARG A 78 -18.48 11.60 2.63
CA ARG A 78 -17.89 11.78 1.31
C ARG A 78 -17.44 10.44 0.72
N ALA A 79 -16.72 9.64 1.49
CA ALA A 79 -16.21 8.34 1.05
C ALA A 79 -17.36 7.36 0.80
N GLN A 80 -18.38 7.37 1.67
CA GLN A 80 -19.57 6.55 1.51
C GLN A 80 -20.34 6.88 0.23
N ARG A 81 -20.51 8.18 -0.08
CA ARG A 81 -21.13 8.60 -1.34
C ARG A 81 -20.33 8.15 -2.55
N LEU A 82 -19.00 8.24 -2.51
CA LEU A 82 -18.13 7.76 -3.58
C LEU A 82 -18.29 6.24 -3.80
N ILE A 83 -18.20 5.45 -2.73
CA ILE A 83 -18.37 3.98 -2.77
C ILE A 83 -19.75 3.61 -3.32
N LYS A 84 -20.79 4.32 -2.90
CA LYS A 84 -22.15 4.11 -3.40
C LYS A 84 -22.25 4.35 -4.91
N THR A 85 -21.63 5.42 -5.42
CA THR A 85 -21.62 5.71 -6.85
C THR A 85 -20.79 4.70 -7.65
N LEU A 86 -19.67 4.21 -7.09
CA LEU A 86 -18.87 3.15 -7.72
C LEU A 86 -19.68 1.85 -7.90
N ARG A 87 -20.57 1.54 -6.95
CA ARG A 87 -21.45 0.36 -6.98
C ARG A 87 -22.71 0.52 -7.85
N LEU A 88 -22.82 1.59 -8.64
CA LEU A 88 -23.93 1.72 -9.59
C LEU A 88 -23.82 0.64 -10.69
N PRO A 89 -24.97 0.02 -11.06
CA PRO A 89 -25.00 -1.03 -12.07
C PRO A 89 -24.65 -0.48 -13.45
N ASP A 90 -24.16 -1.35 -14.34
CA ASP A 90 -24.01 -0.98 -15.74
C ASP A 90 -25.37 -0.87 -16.48
N PRO A 91 -25.51 0.07 -17.43
CA PRO A 91 -24.53 1.08 -17.80
C PRO A 91 -24.52 2.27 -16.82
N ILE A 92 -23.33 2.74 -16.48
CA ILE A 92 -23.15 4.01 -15.78
C ILE A 92 -23.28 5.18 -16.77
N ASP A 93 -24.03 6.23 -16.40
CA ASP A 93 -24.15 7.39 -17.27
C ASP A 93 -22.90 8.29 -17.23
N ALA A 94 -22.76 9.12 -18.27
CA ALA A 94 -21.61 10.03 -18.40
C ALA A 94 -21.52 11.06 -17.27
N SER A 95 -22.64 11.43 -16.64
CA SER A 95 -22.65 12.41 -15.55
C SER A 95 -22.08 11.81 -14.25
N HIS A 96 -22.40 10.54 -13.97
CA HIS A 96 -21.85 9.78 -12.87
C HIS A 96 -20.37 9.45 -13.11
N LEU A 97 -19.97 9.11 -14.34
CA LEU A 97 -18.55 8.91 -14.70
C LEU A 97 -17.72 10.19 -14.50
N TYR A 98 -18.21 11.33 -14.99
CA TYR A 98 -17.56 12.62 -14.78
C TYR A 98 -17.46 12.98 -13.29
N TRP A 99 -18.52 12.73 -12.54
CA TRP A 99 -18.52 12.96 -11.09
C TRP A 99 -17.50 12.05 -10.39
N LEU A 100 -17.45 10.76 -10.73
CA LEU A 100 -16.52 9.78 -10.16
C LEU A 100 -15.07 10.16 -10.39
N THR A 101 -14.68 10.38 -11.64
CA THR A 101 -13.31 10.75 -12.02
C THR A 101 -12.84 11.99 -11.24
N ARG A 102 -13.65 13.05 -11.23
CA ARG A 102 -13.35 14.28 -10.48
C ARG A 102 -13.26 14.04 -8.98
N ARG A 103 -14.12 13.17 -8.43
CA ARG A 103 -14.13 12.89 -6.99
C ARG A 103 -12.95 12.05 -6.54
N LEU A 104 -12.52 11.10 -7.37
CA LEU A 104 -11.33 10.28 -7.13
C LEU A 104 -10.06 11.11 -7.15
N ILE A 105 -9.87 11.97 -8.16
CA ILE A 105 -8.72 12.88 -8.26
C ILE A 105 -8.61 13.77 -7.01
N THR A 106 -9.74 14.27 -6.52
CA THR A 106 -9.76 15.13 -5.32
C THR A 106 -9.61 14.36 -4.00
N LEU A 107 -9.77 13.03 -4.01
CA LEU A 107 -9.58 12.19 -2.84
C LEU A 107 -8.10 11.81 -2.64
N VAL A 108 -7.32 11.72 -3.72
CA VAL A 108 -5.91 11.32 -3.66
C VAL A 108 -5.08 12.16 -2.67
N PRO A 109 -5.12 13.51 -2.69
CA PRO A 109 -4.36 14.30 -1.72
C PRO A 109 -4.81 14.08 -0.27
N GLU A 110 -6.10 13.82 -0.05
CA GLU A 110 -6.66 13.54 1.28
C GLU A 110 -6.13 12.20 1.81
N LEU A 111 -6.04 11.17 0.94
CA LEU A 111 -5.45 9.88 1.27
C LEU A 111 -3.95 9.99 1.59
N GLN A 112 -3.20 10.72 0.76
CA GLN A 112 -1.76 10.91 0.97
C GLN A 112 -1.45 11.64 2.28
N ALA A 113 -2.24 12.66 2.61
CA ALA A 113 -2.12 13.38 3.88
C ALA A 113 -2.43 12.47 5.08
N THR A 114 -3.48 11.64 4.96
CA THR A 114 -3.88 10.68 5.99
C THR A 114 -2.79 9.60 6.19
N ALA A 115 -2.27 9.01 5.11
CA ALA A 115 -1.17 8.05 5.16
C ALA A 115 0.07 8.65 5.85
N SER A 116 0.44 9.87 5.49
CA SER A 116 1.57 10.58 6.09
C SER A 116 1.37 10.84 7.59
N ALA A 117 0.16 11.19 8.01
CA ALA A 117 -0.15 11.40 9.43
C ALA A 117 -0.08 10.09 10.23
N LEU A 118 -0.60 8.99 9.68
CA LEU A 118 -0.57 7.66 10.29
C LEU A 118 0.86 7.11 10.40
N ALA A 119 1.67 7.25 9.34
CA ALA A 119 3.07 6.82 9.35
C ALA A 119 3.89 7.55 10.43
N ARG A 120 3.64 8.85 10.64
CA ARG A 120 4.28 9.63 11.72
C ARG A 120 3.88 9.13 13.10
N GLN A 121 2.62 8.75 13.30
CA GLN A 121 2.14 8.20 14.58
C GLN A 121 2.73 6.82 14.87
N ALA A 122 2.91 5.99 13.84
CA ALA A 122 3.55 4.68 13.99
C ALA A 122 5.05 4.78 14.32
N GLY A 123 5.76 5.76 13.74
CA GLY A 123 7.18 6.00 13.98
C GLY A 123 7.52 6.66 15.32
N ASP A 124 6.55 7.31 15.97
CA ASP A 124 6.73 8.04 17.24
C ASP A 124 6.49 7.16 18.48
N ARG A 125 6.36 5.84 18.31
CA ARG A 125 6.18 4.90 19.43
C ARG A 125 7.57 4.58 20.02
N PRO A 126 7.94 5.11 21.20
CA PRO A 126 9.25 4.81 21.79
C PRO A 126 9.35 3.31 22.05
N ALA A 127 10.46 2.70 21.63
CA ALA A 127 10.74 1.30 21.91
C ALA A 127 10.64 1.06 23.43
N PRO A 128 9.95 -0.01 23.89
CA PRO A 128 9.89 -0.31 25.31
C PRO A 128 11.32 -0.56 25.79
N LEU A 129 11.77 0.26 26.75
CA LEU A 129 13.03 0.04 27.45
C LEU A 129 12.92 -1.31 28.17
N ALA A 130 13.65 -2.31 27.67
CA ALA A 130 13.88 -3.58 28.33
C ALA A 130 14.86 -3.43 29.49
#